data_AF-A0A426TFG3-F1
#
_entry.id   AF-A0A426TFG3-F1
#
_cell.length_a   1.000
_cell.length_b   1.000
_cell.length_c   1.000
_cell.angle_alpha   90.00
_cell.angle_beta   90.00
_cell.angle_gamma   90.00
#
_symmetry.space_group_name_H-M   'P 1'
#
loop_
_entity.id
_entity.type
_entity.pdbx_description
1 polymer ?
#
loop_
_entity_poly.entity_id
_entity_poly.type
_entity_poly.pdbx_seq_one_letter_code
_entity_poly.pdbx_strand_id
1 'polypeptide(L)'
;MKKQIKDMLTYTWYQQQFRAYKSANSLLYYLRKIPLVGHKIPVNIFKRYGFKSFLFYFNIILSIPTRFFAKFFWLALHVGIAILFLNLFRGEPQFTLEQEGRWTMGFVSWCYCIGIANRFLGSFDPFISQPDREFMTHFGLSRTTYFYSRIFLEPVLTSIYYLPALVTFCLLSGQWIFLPLGFLTPMALSFSGSLSTVVGR
;
A
#
# COMPACT_ATOMS: atom_id res chain seq x y z
N MET A 1 -17.85 -20.69 -0.07
CA MET A 1 -16.83 -19.87 -0.77
C MET A 1 -17.34 -18.53 -1.30
N LYS A 2 -18.32 -18.47 -2.23
CA LYS A 2 -18.82 -17.18 -2.79
C LYS A 2 -19.30 -16.16 -1.74
N LYS A 3 -20.02 -16.62 -0.71
CA LYS A 3 -20.51 -15.77 0.40
C LYS A 3 -19.36 -15.14 1.21
N GLN A 4 -18.36 -15.95 1.60
CA GLN A 4 -17.20 -15.49 2.36
C GLN A 4 -16.36 -14.46 1.59
N ILE A 5 -16.16 -14.63 0.28
CA ILE A 5 -15.43 -13.66 -0.55
C ILE A 5 -16.19 -12.33 -0.63
N LYS A 6 -17.51 -12.39 -0.82
CA LYS A 6 -18.36 -11.20 -0.82
C LYS A 6 -18.29 -10.46 0.52
N ASP A 7 -18.31 -11.20 1.63
CA ASP A 7 -18.19 -10.63 2.96
C ASP A 7 -16.81 -9.96 3.15
N MET A 8 -15.71 -10.62 2.75
CA MET A 8 -14.35 -10.05 2.80
C MET A 8 -14.19 -8.75 1.99
N LEU A 9 -14.75 -8.72 0.77
CA LEU A 9 -14.74 -7.51 -0.07
C LEU A 9 -15.54 -6.37 0.59
N THR A 10 -16.71 -6.71 1.11
CA THR A 10 -17.57 -5.76 1.83
C THR A 10 -16.87 -5.19 3.07
N TYR A 11 -16.15 -6.04 3.82
CA TYR A 11 -15.37 -5.59 4.97
C TYR A 11 -14.21 -4.69 4.60
N THR A 12 -13.48 -5.04 3.54
CA THR A 12 -12.38 -4.22 3.04
C THR A 12 -12.90 -2.85 2.59
N TRP A 13 -14.07 -2.82 1.96
CA TRP A 13 -14.75 -1.57 1.59
C TRP A 13 -15.11 -0.73 2.83
N TYR A 14 -15.76 -1.33 3.84
CA TYR A 14 -16.09 -0.61 5.08
C TYR A 14 -14.85 -0.10 5.83
N GLN A 15 -13.77 -0.87 5.84
CA GLN A 15 -12.51 -0.45 6.45
C GLN A 15 -11.90 0.74 5.69
N GLN A 16 -11.96 0.74 4.36
CA GLN A 16 -11.53 1.89 3.55
C GLN A 16 -12.38 3.13 3.82
N GLN A 17 -13.70 2.99 3.92
CA GLN A 17 -14.59 4.09 4.30
C GLN A 17 -14.27 4.63 5.69
N PHE A 18 -14.08 3.76 6.68
CA PHE A 18 -13.72 4.16 8.03
C PHE A 18 -12.38 4.91 8.09
N ARG A 19 -11.37 4.42 7.36
CA ARG A 19 -10.06 5.10 7.23
C ARG A 19 -10.19 6.45 6.51
N ALA A 20 -10.97 6.53 5.44
CA ALA A 20 -11.23 7.78 4.73
C ALA A 20 -11.94 8.81 5.62
N TYR A 21 -12.88 8.37 6.45
CA TYR A 21 -13.57 9.23 7.41
C TYR A 21 -12.64 9.73 8.52
N LYS A 22 -11.80 8.85 9.08
CA LYS A 22 -10.78 9.23 10.09
C LYS A 22 -9.75 10.19 9.48
N SER A 23 -9.32 9.96 8.24
CA SER A 23 -8.42 10.83 7.48
C SER A 23 -9.03 12.20 7.16
N ALA A 24 -10.30 12.25 6.75
CA ALA A 24 -10.99 13.52 6.54
C ALA A 24 -11.09 14.32 7.84
N ASN A 25 -11.39 13.67 8.97
CA ASN A 25 -11.44 14.32 10.28
C ASN A 25 -10.05 14.80 10.75
N SER A 26 -8.99 14.01 10.52
CA SER A 26 -7.63 14.41 10.89
C SER A 26 -7.12 15.55 9.99
N LEU A 27 -7.40 15.50 8.69
CA LEU A 27 -7.07 16.55 7.74
C LEU A 27 -7.75 17.88 8.12
N LEU A 28 -9.03 17.84 8.49
CA LEU A 28 -9.75 19.00 9.04
C LEU A 28 -9.10 19.54 10.33
N TYR A 29 -8.69 18.64 11.23
CA TYR A 29 -8.01 19.00 12.47
C TYR A 29 -6.68 19.71 12.21
N TYR A 30 -5.85 19.17 11.30
CA TYR A 30 -4.55 19.76 10.95
C TYR A 30 -4.67 21.06 10.16
N LEU A 31 -5.61 21.18 9.20
CA LEU A 31 -5.85 22.42 8.46
C LEU A 31 -6.24 23.58 9.39
N ARG A 32 -6.98 23.29 10.46
CA ARG A 32 -7.32 24.30 11.48
C ARG A 32 -6.11 24.75 12.30
N LYS A 33 -5.10 23.88 12.45
CA LYS A 33 -3.88 24.16 13.23
C LYS A 33 -2.88 25.03 12.45
N ILE A 34 -3.09 25.26 11.15
CA ILE A 34 -2.25 26.13 10.33
C ILE A 34 -2.55 27.60 10.69
N PRO A 35 -1.58 28.37 11.22
CA PRO A 35 -1.82 29.70 11.79
C PRO A 35 -2.37 30.74 10.80
N LEU A 36 -2.13 30.58 9.49
CA LEU A 36 -2.60 31.52 8.45
C LEU A 36 -3.96 31.16 7.84
N VAL A 37 -4.28 29.87 7.75
CA VAL A 37 -5.49 29.36 7.06
C VAL A 37 -6.57 28.98 8.08
N GLY A 38 -6.16 28.49 9.25
CA GLY A 38 -7.05 27.96 10.29
C GLY A 38 -7.98 28.99 10.93
N HIS A 39 -7.61 30.28 10.95
CA HIS A 39 -8.47 31.37 11.45
C HIS A 39 -9.63 31.70 10.50
N LYS A 40 -9.50 31.42 9.19
CA LYS A 40 -10.55 31.63 8.19
C LYS A 40 -11.55 30.46 8.12
N ILE A 41 -11.34 29.38 8.87
CA ILE A 41 -12.18 28.18 8.88
C ILE A 41 -13.21 28.31 10.02
N PRO A 42 -14.49 28.63 9.73
CA PRO A 42 -15.52 28.76 10.76
C PRO A 42 -15.71 27.49 11.60
N VAL A 43 -15.91 27.67 12.91
CA VAL A 43 -16.10 26.59 13.91
C VAL A 43 -17.24 25.64 13.53
N ASN A 44 -18.22 26.12 12.76
CA ASN A 44 -19.38 25.36 12.30
C ASN A 44 -19.13 24.48 11.05
N ILE A 45 -17.93 24.48 10.46
CA ILE A 45 -17.62 23.59 9.32
C ILE A 45 -17.75 22.11 9.71
N PHE A 46 -17.45 21.77 10.96
CA PHE A 46 -17.65 20.42 11.51
C PHE A 46 -19.13 19.98 11.53
N LYS A 47 -20.08 20.93 11.51
CA LYS A 47 -21.53 20.67 11.46
C LYS A 47 -22.10 20.65 10.03
N ARG A 48 -21.36 21.18 9.04
CA ARG A 48 -21.81 21.14 7.63
C ARG A 48 -21.56 19.76 7.03
N TYR A 49 -22.62 18.95 7.02
CA TYR A 49 -22.64 17.62 6.43
C TYR A 49 -22.06 17.60 4.99
N GLY A 50 -22.38 18.62 4.18
CA GLY A 50 -21.89 18.72 2.80
C GLY A 50 -20.36 18.82 2.66
N PHE A 51 -19.67 19.58 3.51
CA PHE A 51 -18.21 19.73 3.42
C PHE A 51 -17.48 18.48 3.88
N LYS A 52 -18.00 17.80 4.91
CA LYS A 52 -17.48 16.52 5.38
C LYS A 52 -17.65 15.42 4.34
N SER A 53 -18.82 15.36 3.71
CA SER A 53 -19.09 14.44 2.61
C SER A 53 -18.19 14.75 1.41
N PHE A 54 -17.99 16.02 1.04
CA PHE A 54 -17.06 16.39 -0.03
C PHE A 54 -15.63 15.91 0.25
N LEU A 55 -15.08 16.18 1.44
CA LEU A 55 -13.74 15.70 1.82
C LEU A 55 -13.63 14.18 1.85
N PHE A 56 -14.70 13.50 2.27
CA PHE A 56 -14.77 12.05 2.26
C PHE A 56 -14.71 11.50 0.82
N TYR A 57 -15.55 11.99 -0.09
CA TYR A 57 -15.55 11.58 -1.49
C TYR A 57 -14.24 11.96 -2.18
N PHE A 58 -13.73 13.17 -1.94
CA PHE A 58 -12.45 13.62 -2.47
C PHE A 58 -11.30 12.70 -2.05
N ASN A 59 -11.21 12.34 -0.77
CA ASN A 59 -10.20 11.40 -0.28
C ASN A 59 -10.35 10.02 -0.91
N ILE A 60 -11.56 9.50 -1.09
CA ILE A 60 -11.78 8.21 -1.75
C ILE A 60 -11.32 8.26 -3.20
N ILE A 61 -11.77 9.27 -3.96
CA ILE A 61 -11.43 9.44 -5.38
C ILE A 61 -9.92 9.59 -5.54
N LEU A 62 -9.25 10.37 -4.69
CA LEU A 62 -7.80 10.56 -4.74
C LEU A 62 -7.02 9.33 -4.25
N SER A 63 -7.59 8.52 -3.35
CA SER A 63 -6.93 7.34 -2.79
C SER A 63 -6.67 6.25 -3.82
N ILE A 64 -7.51 6.16 -4.85
CA ILE A 64 -7.38 5.15 -5.91
C ILE A 64 -6.14 5.44 -6.79
N PRO A 65 -6.02 6.58 -7.48
CA PRO A 65 -4.87 6.87 -8.33
C PRO A 65 -3.58 6.96 -7.52
N THR A 66 -3.61 7.51 -6.30
CA THR A 66 -2.41 7.59 -5.45
C THR A 66 -1.85 6.21 -5.10
N ARG A 67 -2.68 5.17 -4.92
CA ARG A 67 -2.21 3.80 -4.70
C ARG A 67 -1.43 3.27 -5.90
N PHE A 68 -1.92 3.52 -7.12
CA PHE A 68 -1.21 3.13 -8.35
C PHE A 68 0.08 3.93 -8.52
N PHE A 69 0.02 5.27 -8.44
CA PHE A 69 1.20 6.13 -8.55
C PHE A 69 2.27 5.81 -7.51
N ALA A 70 1.88 5.48 -6.27
CA ALA A 70 2.81 5.04 -5.25
C ALA A 70 3.54 3.76 -5.67
N LYS A 71 2.90 2.83 -6.38
CA LYS A 71 3.57 1.61 -6.89
C LYS A 71 4.57 1.92 -7.99
N PHE A 72 4.22 2.81 -8.92
CA PHE A 72 5.16 3.33 -9.93
C PHE A 72 6.37 3.98 -9.28
N PHE A 73 6.13 4.91 -8.36
CA PHE A 73 7.18 5.61 -7.64
C PHE A 73 8.07 4.65 -6.87
N TRP A 74 7.48 3.68 -6.16
CA TRP A 74 8.22 2.69 -5.38
C TRP A 74 9.14 1.83 -6.27
N LEU A 75 8.63 1.34 -7.39
CA LEU A 75 9.41 0.54 -8.33
C LEU A 75 10.53 1.38 -8.97
N ALA A 76 10.21 2.59 -9.43
CA ALA A 76 11.17 3.52 -10.02
C ALA A 76 12.28 3.92 -9.04
N LEU A 77 11.95 4.10 -7.76
CA LEU A 77 12.92 4.40 -6.71
C LEU A 77 13.94 3.25 -6.58
N HIS A 78 13.49 1.99 -6.59
CA HIS A 78 14.42 0.84 -6.49
C HIS A 78 15.31 0.72 -7.72
N VAL A 79 14.79 1.02 -8.91
CA VAL A 79 15.60 1.10 -10.13
C VAL A 79 16.63 2.23 -10.02
N GLY A 80 16.22 3.42 -9.56
CA GLY A 80 17.13 4.54 -9.35
C GLY A 80 18.24 4.24 -8.34
N ILE A 81 17.91 3.58 -7.22
CA ILE A 81 18.90 3.11 -6.24
C ILE A 81 19.83 2.07 -6.85
N ALA A 82 19.34 1.11 -7.63
CA ALA A 82 20.17 0.10 -8.27
C ALA A 82 21.16 0.73 -9.27
N ILE A 83 20.72 1.74 -10.02
CA ILE A 83 21.59 2.51 -10.94
C ILE A 83 22.68 3.24 -10.15
N LEU A 84 22.32 3.92 -9.05
CA LEU A 84 23.27 4.59 -8.17
C LEU A 84 24.32 3.64 -7.62
N PHE A 85 23.90 2.47 -7.12
CA PHE A 85 24.81 1.46 -6.58
C PHE A 85 25.76 0.91 -7.64
N LEU A 86 25.25 0.56 -8.83
CA LEU A 86 26.09 0.06 -9.92
C LEU A 86 27.11 1.09 -10.39
N ASN A 87 26.69 2.35 -10.49
CA ASN A 87 27.57 3.46 -10.84
C ASN A 87 28.67 3.67 -9.79
N LEU A 88 28.33 3.58 -8.50
CA LEU A 88 29.29 3.69 -7.41
C LEU A 88 30.35 2.58 -7.45
N PHE A 89 29.94 1.33 -7.73
CA PHE A 89 30.87 0.20 -7.83
C PHE A 89 31.76 0.25 -9.08
N ARG A 90 31.29 0.85 -10.17
CA ARG A 90 32.03 0.93 -11.45
C ARG A 90 32.85 2.21 -11.60
N GLY A 91 32.64 3.21 -10.74
CA GLY A 91 33.33 4.50 -10.84
C GLY A 91 32.84 5.37 -12.01
N GLU A 92 31.70 5.05 -12.62
CA GLU A 92 31.13 5.77 -13.75
C GLU A 92 29.97 6.67 -13.30
N PRO A 93 29.98 7.98 -13.58
CA PRO A 93 28.94 8.92 -13.11
C PRO A 93 27.65 8.90 -13.95
N GLN A 94 27.48 7.95 -14.88
CA GLN A 94 26.41 8.04 -15.89
C GLN A 94 25.09 7.38 -15.45
N PHE A 95 24.04 8.19 -15.33
CA PHE A 95 22.64 7.73 -15.14
C PHE A 95 22.00 7.31 -16.46
N THR A 96 22.54 6.27 -17.11
CA THR A 96 21.97 5.69 -18.33
C THR A 96 21.02 4.53 -17.99
N LEU A 97 19.85 4.48 -18.62
CA LEU A 97 18.88 3.39 -18.46
C LEU A 97 19.13 2.22 -19.40
N GLU A 98 19.98 2.41 -20.41
CA GLU A 98 20.16 1.49 -21.55
C GLU A 98 21.15 0.35 -21.25
N GLN A 99 21.87 0.40 -20.13
CA GLN A 99 22.89 -0.60 -19.84
C GLN A 99 22.28 -1.89 -19.28
N GLU A 100 22.76 -3.03 -19.79
CA GLU A 100 22.31 -4.37 -19.41
C GLU A 100 22.43 -4.61 -17.90
N GLY A 101 21.36 -5.14 -17.30
CA GLY A 101 21.34 -5.57 -15.89
C GLY A 101 20.85 -4.52 -14.87
N ARG A 102 20.78 -3.22 -15.21
CA ARG A 102 20.25 -2.17 -14.30
C ARG A 102 18.79 -2.42 -13.93
N TRP A 103 17.96 -2.79 -14.90
CA TRP A 103 16.56 -3.16 -14.71
C TRP A 103 16.41 -4.38 -13.79
N THR A 104 17.17 -5.45 -14.06
CA THR A 104 17.14 -6.67 -13.26
C THR A 104 17.54 -6.42 -11.81
N MET A 105 18.60 -5.64 -11.59
CA MET A 105 19.05 -5.31 -10.23
C MET A 105 18.04 -4.45 -9.48
N GLY A 106 17.40 -3.49 -10.15
CA GLY A 106 16.29 -2.72 -9.59
C GLY A 106 15.10 -3.60 -9.19
N PHE A 107 14.73 -4.55 -10.05
CA PHE A 107 13.66 -5.49 -9.78
C PHE A 107 13.98 -6.42 -8.59
N VAL A 108 15.19 -6.98 -8.54
CA VAL A 108 15.63 -7.84 -7.44
C VAL A 108 15.69 -7.07 -6.12
N SER A 109 16.20 -5.83 -6.14
CA SER A 109 16.21 -4.93 -4.98
C SER A 109 14.79 -4.69 -4.47
N TRP A 110 13.85 -4.40 -5.37
CA TRP A 110 12.43 -4.25 -5.04
C TRP A 110 11.83 -5.51 -4.40
N CYS A 111 12.07 -6.69 -4.98
CA CYS A 111 11.61 -7.97 -4.42
C CYS A 111 12.15 -8.18 -2.99
N TYR A 112 13.43 -7.91 -2.79
CA TYR A 112 14.10 -8.06 -1.50
C TYR A 112 13.53 -7.08 -0.45
N CYS A 113 13.38 -5.81 -0.81
CA CYS A 113 12.84 -4.78 0.07
C CYS A 113 11.38 -5.03 0.44
N ILE A 114 10.53 -5.52 -0.46
CA ILE A 114 9.17 -5.97 -0.10
C ILE A 114 9.23 -7.12 0.90
N GLY A 115 10.14 -8.07 0.70
CA GLY A 115 10.29 -9.23 1.59
C GLY A 115 10.69 -8.82 3.00
N ILE A 116 11.69 -7.94 3.12
CA ILE A 116 12.11 -7.39 4.40
C ILE A 116 11.01 -6.54 5.02
N ALA A 117 10.42 -5.61 4.27
CA ALA A 117 9.38 -4.73 4.80
C ALA A 117 8.22 -5.54 5.37
N ASN A 118 7.77 -6.57 4.65
CA ASN A 118 6.68 -7.43 5.12
C ASN A 118 7.06 -8.24 6.37
N ARG A 119 8.28 -8.77 6.46
CA ARG A 119 8.74 -9.50 7.64
C ARG A 119 8.95 -8.58 8.84
N PHE A 120 9.67 -7.49 8.65
CA PHE A 120 9.99 -6.52 9.69
C PHE A 120 8.71 -5.90 10.24
N LEU A 121 7.83 -5.36 9.39
CA LEU A 121 6.56 -4.79 9.84
C LEU A 121 5.64 -5.85 10.48
N GLY A 122 5.65 -7.08 9.96
CA GLY A 122 4.89 -8.19 10.55
C GLY A 122 5.39 -8.61 11.94
N SER A 123 6.68 -8.47 12.23
CA SER A 123 7.26 -8.76 13.54
C SER A 123 7.00 -7.67 14.60
N PHE A 124 6.76 -6.42 14.19
CA PHE A 124 6.52 -5.29 15.10
C PHE A 124 5.03 -4.94 15.29
N ASP A 125 4.11 -5.60 14.59
CA ASP A 125 2.67 -5.34 14.73
C ASP A 125 2.09 -6.29 15.80
N PRO A 126 1.92 -5.86 17.08
CA PRO A 126 1.32 -6.70 18.10
C PRO A 126 -0.10 -7.03 17.67
N PHE A 127 -0.34 -8.29 17.25
CA PHE A 127 -1.63 -8.89 16.90
C PHE A 127 -2.78 -7.87 16.76
N ILE A 128 -2.96 -7.35 15.54
CA ILE A 128 -3.97 -6.35 15.15
C ILE A 128 -3.61 -4.94 15.64
N SER A 129 -3.39 -4.01 14.71
CA SER A 129 -3.14 -2.60 15.03
C SER A 129 -4.32 -2.01 15.83
N GLN A 130 -4.05 -1.11 16.79
CA GLN A 130 -5.11 -0.45 17.59
C GLN A 130 -6.30 0.10 16.76
N PRO A 131 -6.10 0.79 15.62
CA PRO A 131 -7.23 1.27 14.81
C PRO A 131 -8.04 0.14 14.17
N ASP A 132 -7.42 -1.00 13.88
CA ASP A 132 -8.14 -2.17 13.36
C ASP A 132 -8.89 -2.91 14.48
N ARG A 133 -8.37 -2.92 15.72
CA ARG A 133 -9.13 -3.42 16.89
C ARG A 133 -10.37 -2.57 17.16
N GLU A 134 -10.23 -1.24 17.14
CA GLU A 134 -11.35 -0.30 17.30
C GLU A 134 -12.42 -0.54 16.23
N PHE A 135 -12.03 -0.75 14.98
CA PHE A 135 -12.94 -1.10 13.89
C PHE A 135 -13.65 -2.43 14.14
N MET A 136 -12.91 -3.49 14.51
CA MET A 136 -13.50 -4.80 14.78
C MET A 136 -14.50 -4.78 15.94
N THR A 137 -14.19 -4.04 17.01
CA THR A 137 -15.10 -3.86 18.15
C THR A 137 -16.33 -3.05 17.75
N HIS A 138 -16.17 -1.96 16.99
CA HIS A 138 -17.29 -1.13 16.56
C HIS A 138 -18.29 -1.86 15.64
N PHE A 139 -17.80 -2.76 14.79
CA PHE A 139 -18.64 -3.47 13.82
C PHE A 139 -18.95 -4.93 14.22
N GLY A 140 -18.55 -5.37 15.42
CA GLY A 140 -18.83 -6.72 15.93
C GLY A 140 -18.24 -7.84 15.07
N LEU A 141 -17.08 -7.61 14.44
CA LEU A 141 -16.52 -8.50 13.42
C LEU A 141 -15.83 -9.73 14.02
N SER A 142 -16.03 -10.90 13.39
CA SER A 142 -15.30 -12.11 13.76
C SER A 142 -13.81 -11.97 13.43
N ARG A 143 -12.95 -12.30 14.41
CA ARG A 143 -11.48 -12.22 14.27
C ARG A 143 -10.94 -13.07 13.11
N THR A 144 -11.58 -14.21 12.87
CA THR A 144 -11.21 -15.13 11.80
C THR A 144 -11.44 -14.53 10.42
N THR A 145 -12.60 -13.92 10.16
CA THR A 145 -12.90 -13.34 8.85
C THR A 145 -12.02 -12.12 8.54
N TYR A 146 -11.73 -11.29 9.54
CA TYR A 146 -10.78 -10.18 9.41
C TYR A 146 -9.36 -10.69 9.07
N PHE A 147 -8.90 -11.73 9.76
CA PHE A 147 -7.59 -12.33 9.53
C PHE A 147 -7.44 -12.92 8.12
N TYR A 148 -8.46 -13.64 7.63
CA TYR A 148 -8.45 -14.15 6.25
C TYR A 148 -8.45 -13.03 5.21
N SER A 149 -9.19 -11.93 5.46
CA SER A 149 -9.16 -10.76 4.57
C SER A 149 -7.76 -10.15 4.50
N ARG A 150 -7.05 -10.06 5.63
CA ARG A 150 -5.70 -9.48 5.70
C ARG A 150 -4.63 -10.38 5.07
N ILE A 151 -4.70 -11.69 5.28
CA ILE A 151 -3.69 -12.61 4.73
C ILE A 151 -3.89 -12.86 3.25
N PHE A 152 -5.14 -12.98 2.80
CA PHE A 152 -5.43 -13.40 1.43
C PHE A 152 -5.77 -12.24 0.51
N LEU A 153 -6.70 -11.36 0.93
CA LEU A 153 -7.22 -10.32 0.04
C LEU A 153 -6.22 -9.17 -0.14
N GLU A 154 -5.54 -8.76 0.92
CA GLU A 154 -4.61 -7.62 0.88
C GLU A 154 -3.40 -7.85 -0.03
N PRO A 155 -2.73 -9.02 -0.03
CA PRO A 155 -1.64 -9.30 -0.97
C PRO A 155 -2.13 -9.39 -2.41
N VAL A 156 -3.30 -10.01 -2.66
CA VAL A 156 -3.89 -10.10 -4.01
C VAL A 156 -4.21 -8.71 -4.55
N LEU A 157 -4.86 -7.86 -3.75
CA LEU A 157 -5.13 -6.47 -4.13
C LEU A 157 -3.83 -5.68 -4.36
N THR A 158 -2.82 -5.91 -3.53
CA THR A 158 -1.51 -5.27 -3.70
C THR A 158 -0.85 -5.68 -5.02
N SER A 159 -0.88 -6.97 -5.38
CA SER A 159 -0.40 -7.45 -6.68
C SER A 159 -1.16 -6.83 -7.86
N ILE A 160 -2.50 -6.69 -7.74
CA ILE A 160 -3.32 -6.00 -8.75
C ILE A 160 -2.91 -4.51 -8.88
N TYR A 161 -2.66 -3.83 -7.77
CA TYR A 161 -2.22 -2.42 -7.80
C TYR A 161 -0.82 -2.24 -8.40
N TYR A 162 0.05 -3.25 -8.33
CA TYR A 162 1.36 -3.23 -8.98
C TYR A 162 1.28 -3.51 -10.49
N LEU A 163 0.18 -4.07 -10.99
CA LEU A 163 0.06 -4.55 -12.37
C LEU A 163 0.35 -3.44 -13.41
N PRO A 164 -0.21 -2.22 -13.31
CA PRO A 164 0.13 -1.15 -14.26
C PRO A 164 1.61 -0.77 -14.21
N ALA A 165 2.20 -0.70 -13.02
CA ALA A 165 3.62 -0.37 -12.83
C ALA A 165 4.53 -1.45 -13.43
N LEU A 166 4.17 -2.73 -13.25
CA LEU A 166 4.90 -3.87 -13.81
C LEU A 166 4.79 -3.92 -15.33
N VAL A 167 3.62 -3.61 -15.91
CA VAL A 167 3.45 -3.54 -17.36
C VAL A 167 4.37 -2.47 -17.94
N THR A 168 4.36 -1.25 -17.38
CA THR A 168 5.26 -0.18 -17.82
C THR A 168 6.73 -0.58 -17.64
N PHE A 169 7.07 -1.24 -16.54
CA PHE A 169 8.42 -1.74 -16.31
C PHE A 169 8.85 -2.79 -17.36
N CYS A 170 7.97 -3.73 -17.73
CA CYS A 170 8.26 -4.73 -18.75
C CYS A 170 8.41 -4.09 -20.13
N LEU A 171 7.59 -3.08 -20.44
CA LEU A 171 7.70 -2.33 -21.69
C LEU A 171 9.04 -1.56 -21.78
N LEU A 172 9.49 -0.96 -20.68
CA LEU A 172 10.75 -0.20 -20.63
C LEU A 172 11.99 -1.10 -20.61
N SER A 173 11.94 -2.24 -19.92
CA SER A 173 13.05 -3.19 -19.82
C SER A 173 13.15 -4.16 -21.00
N GLY A 174 12.10 -4.30 -21.81
CA GLY A 174 12.00 -5.29 -22.89
C GLY A 174 11.86 -6.74 -22.40
N GLN A 175 11.79 -6.98 -21.09
CA GLN A 175 11.80 -8.31 -20.49
C GLN A 175 10.46 -8.63 -19.82
N TRP A 176 9.67 -9.47 -20.48
CA TRP A 176 8.33 -9.85 -19.99
C TRP A 176 8.34 -10.80 -18.79
N ILE A 177 9.48 -11.41 -18.46
CA ILE A 177 9.59 -12.33 -17.31
C ILE A 177 9.35 -11.64 -15.96
N PHE A 178 9.54 -10.33 -15.89
CA PHE A 178 9.29 -9.56 -14.67
C PHE A 178 7.80 -9.44 -14.32
N LEU A 179 6.90 -9.60 -15.29
CA LEU A 179 5.46 -9.50 -15.06
C LEU A 179 4.92 -10.63 -14.16
N PRO A 180 5.09 -11.92 -14.51
CA PRO A 180 4.65 -13.01 -13.64
C PRO A 180 5.41 -13.01 -12.30
N LEU A 181 6.72 -12.74 -12.31
CA LEU A 181 7.53 -12.68 -11.08
C LEU A 181 7.04 -11.57 -10.15
N GLY A 182 6.82 -10.37 -10.68
CA GLY A 182 6.39 -9.21 -9.92
C GLY A 182 4.97 -9.36 -9.39
N PHE A 183 4.08 -10.01 -10.14
CA PHE A 183 2.73 -10.30 -9.70
C PHE A 183 2.69 -11.27 -8.52
N LEU A 184 3.53 -12.32 -8.56
CA LEU A 184 3.58 -13.35 -7.51
C LEU A 184 4.34 -12.91 -6.26
N THR A 185 5.30 -12.00 -6.39
CA THR A 185 6.20 -11.58 -5.30
C THR A 185 5.44 -11.09 -4.05
N PRO A 186 4.47 -10.16 -4.12
CA PRO A 186 3.73 -9.72 -2.94
C PRO A 186 2.94 -10.85 -2.26
N MET A 187 2.36 -11.76 -3.05
CA MET A 187 1.59 -12.90 -2.52
C MET A 187 2.51 -13.91 -1.83
N ALA A 188 3.59 -14.32 -2.50
CA ALA A 188 4.55 -15.29 -1.97
C ALA A 188 5.18 -14.82 -0.66
N LEU A 189 5.57 -13.55 -0.59
CA LEU A 189 6.20 -12.98 0.60
C LEU A 189 5.22 -12.79 1.76
N SER A 190 3.95 -12.45 1.47
CA SER A 190 2.92 -12.32 2.50
C SER A 190 2.56 -13.69 3.11
N PHE A 191 2.41 -14.73 2.28
CA PHE A 191 2.12 -16.08 2.75
C PHE A 191 3.31 -16.70 3.52
N SER A 192 4.54 -16.43 3.09
CA SER A 192 5.75 -16.88 3.80
C SER A 192 5.88 -16.27 5.20
N GLY A 193 5.54 -14.98 5.38
CA GLY A 193 5.62 -14.32 6.69
C GLY A 193 4.49 -14.72 7.65
N SER A 194 3.30 -15.02 7.15
CA SER A 194 2.17 -15.40 8.00
C SER A 194 2.26 -16.84 8.55
N LEU A 195 2.83 -17.78 7.79
CA LEU A 195 2.90 -19.18 8.21
C LEU A 195 3.80 -19.39 9.45
N SER A 196 4.91 -18.65 9.55
CA SER A 196 5.81 -18.72 10.71
C SER A 196 5.18 -18.26 12.02
N THR A 197 4.13 -17.42 11.96
CA THR A 197 3.40 -16.97 13.16
C THR A 197 2.31 -17.95 13.62
N VAL A 198 1.90 -18.88 12.75
CA VAL A 198 0.86 -19.89 13.04
C VAL A 198 1.47 -21.17 13.59
N VAL A 199 2.67 -21.54 13.15
CA VAL A 199 3.38 -22.77 13.61
C VAL A 199 4.08 -22.58 14.97
N GLY A 200 4.18 -21.34 15.45
CA GLY A 200 4.77 -21.00 16.76
C GLY A 200 3.78 -21.01 17.94
N ARG A 201 2.70 -21.79 17.88
CA ARG A 201 1.81 -22.06 19.02
C ARG A 201 1.54 -23.54 19.17
#